data_AF-A0A8T5FF15-F1
#
_entry.id   AF-A0A8T5FF15-F1
#
_cell.length_a   1.000
_cell.length_b   1.000
_cell.length_c   1.000
_cell.angle_alpha   90.00
_cell.angle_beta   90.00
_cell.angle_gamma   90.00
#
_symmetry.space_group_name_H-M   'P 1'
#
loop_
_entity.id
_entity.type
_entity.pdbx_description
1 polymer ?
#
loop_
_entity_poly.entity_id
_entity_poly.type
_entity_poly.pdbx_seq_one_letter_code
_entity_poly.pdbx_strand_id
1 'polypeptide(L)'
;MDTRNRNDGLNDNSIFRFVWITFEFEKIKKDQDYLNKSIGQGYEIAKEYQTPNGLVFSLIKNMESHGGNTNQRVMEDFGFDSKIGGLEK
;
A
#
# COMPACT_ATOMS: atom_id res chain seq x y z
N MET A 1 14.85 8.23 -33.71
CA MET A 1 14.11 7.40 -32.73
C MET A 1 13.95 8.26 -31.49
N ASP A 2 12.80 8.92 -31.35
CA ASP A 2 12.49 9.75 -30.18
C ASP A 2 12.14 8.84 -29.00
N THR A 3 13.08 8.70 -28.06
CA THR A 3 12.83 8.16 -26.73
C THR A 3 11.92 9.13 -25.99
N ARG A 4 10.61 8.86 -26.04
CA ARG A 4 9.61 9.53 -25.22
C ARG A 4 9.95 9.26 -23.75
N ASN A 5 10.66 10.20 -23.13
CA ASN A 5 10.89 10.23 -21.70
C ASN A 5 9.52 10.40 -21.02
N ARG A 6 8.90 9.29 -20.65
CA ARG A 6 7.72 9.29 -19.80
C ARG A 6 8.22 9.61 -18.42
N ASN A 7 8.24 10.90 -18.08
CA ASN A 7 8.39 11.36 -16.71
C ASN A 7 7.11 10.97 -15.95
N ASP A 8 6.99 9.71 -15.58
CA ASP A 8 5.94 9.15 -14.72
C ASP A 8 6.25 9.38 -13.22
N GLY A 9 7.28 10.18 -12.93
CA GLY A 9 7.71 10.50 -11.56
C GLY A 9 8.43 9.33 -10.88
N LEU A 10 8.66 8.23 -11.61
CA LEU A 10 9.40 7.09 -11.16
C LEU A 10 10.88 7.33 -11.41
N ASN A 11 11.61 7.67 -10.35
CA ASN A 11 13.05 7.70 -10.40
C ASN A 11 13.55 6.28 -10.68
N ASP A 12 14.53 6.10 -11.57
CA ASP A 12 15.10 4.79 -11.93
C ASP A 12 15.63 4.01 -10.72
N ASN A 13 15.81 4.68 -9.58
CA ASN A 13 16.20 4.13 -8.28
C ASN A 13 15.03 3.76 -7.34
N SER A 14 13.82 3.53 -7.87
CA SER A 14 12.65 3.18 -7.05
C SER A 14 12.50 1.66 -6.87
N ILE A 15 12.32 1.20 -5.63
CA ILE A 15 11.99 -0.21 -5.35
C ILE A 15 10.48 -0.38 -5.30
N PHE A 16 9.97 -1.37 -6.03
CA PHE A 16 8.58 -1.80 -5.90
C PHE A 16 8.45 -3.00 -4.96
N ARG A 17 7.36 -3.03 -4.19
CA ARG A 17 6.93 -4.19 -3.41
C ARG A 17 5.43 -4.36 -3.56
N PHE A 18 4.96 -5.60 -3.68
CA PHE A 18 3.53 -5.90 -3.65
C PHE A 18 3.19 -6.58 -2.33
N VAL A 19 2.14 -6.10 -1.66
CA VAL A 19 1.62 -6.67 -0.42
C VAL A 19 0.19 -7.10 -0.64
N TRP A 20 -0.10 -8.38 -0.42
CA TRP A 20 -1.44 -8.92 -0.49
C TRP A 20 -2.04 -8.97 0.92
N ILE A 21 -3.18 -8.31 1.10
CA ILE A 21 -4.04 -8.45 2.27
C ILE A 21 -5.24 -9.33 1.90
N THR A 22 -5.33 -10.50 2.51
CA THR A 22 -6.46 -11.41 2.33
C THR A 22 -7.62 -11.04 3.27
N PHE A 23 -8.86 -11.28 2.85
CA PHE A 23 -10.03 -11.11 3.74
C PHE A 23 -10.25 -12.30 4.68
N GLU A 24 -9.31 -13.24 4.72
CA GLU A 24 -9.33 -14.36 5.66
C GLU A 24 -9.03 -13.84 7.08
N PHE A 25 -10.01 -13.94 7.98
CA PHE A 25 -9.94 -13.37 9.32
C PHE A 25 -8.69 -13.78 10.11
N GLU A 26 -8.21 -15.02 9.92
CA GLU A 26 -7.00 -15.52 10.60
C GLU A 26 -5.71 -14.89 10.08
N LYS A 27 -5.70 -14.44 8.82
CA LYS A 27 -4.50 -13.92 8.14
C LYS A 27 -4.50 -12.40 8.02
N ILE A 28 -5.68 -11.77 8.04
CA ILE A 28 -5.82 -10.34 7.82
C ILE A 28 -4.93 -9.53 8.75
N LYS A 29 -4.92 -9.82 10.06
CA LYS A 29 -4.09 -9.09 11.02
C LYS A 29 -2.59 -9.21 10.72
N LYS A 30 -2.13 -10.38 10.27
CA LYS A 30 -0.73 -10.63 9.91
C LYS A 30 -0.36 -9.89 8.62
N ASP A 31 -1.24 -9.92 7.63
CA ASP A 31 -1.04 -9.23 6.36
C ASP A 31 -1.03 -7.70 6.57
N GLN A 32 -1.89 -7.19 7.46
CA GLN A 32 -1.93 -5.80 7.88
C GLN A 32 -0.66 -5.37 8.62
N ASP A 33 -0.15 -6.18 9.56
CA ASP A 33 1.11 -5.91 10.26
C ASP A 33 2.30 -5.84 9.29
N TYR A 34 2.31 -6.73 8.28
CA TYR A 34 3.34 -6.72 7.24
C TYR A 34 3.29 -5.46 6.35
N LEU A 35 2.09 -4.99 6.01
CA LEU A 35 1.90 -3.72 5.31
C LEU A 35 2.43 -2.55 6.15
N ASN A 36 2.03 -2.46 7.41
CA ASN A 36 2.46 -1.41 8.33
C ASN A 36 3.98 -1.42 8.54
N LYS A 37 4.58 -2.60 8.66
CA LYS A 37 6.04 -2.74 8.74
C LYS A 37 6.75 -2.28 7.46
N SER A 38 6.18 -2.57 6.29
CA SER A 38 6.73 -2.08 5.02
C SER A 38 6.65 -0.56 4.94
N ILE A 39 5.53 0.03 5.36
CA ILE A 39 5.37 1.49 5.50
C ILE A 39 6.44 2.08 6.43
N GLY A 40 6.64 1.49 7.61
CA GLY A 40 7.68 1.91 8.56
C GLY A 40 9.11 1.78 8.03
N GLN A 41 9.35 1.00 6.98
CA GLN A 41 10.63 0.91 6.27
C GLN A 41 10.81 2.01 5.20
N GLY A 42 9.87 2.94 5.08
CA GLY A 42 9.88 4.01 4.10
C GLY A 42 9.31 3.60 2.73
N TYR A 43 8.49 2.55 2.68
CA TYR A 43 7.68 2.28 1.48
C TYR A 43 6.39 3.10 1.55
N GLU A 44 5.94 3.62 0.41
CA GLU A 44 4.70 4.36 0.25
C GLU A 44 3.71 3.56 -0.59
N ILE A 45 2.41 3.64 -0.27
CA ILE A 45 1.38 3.01 -1.09
C ILE A 45 1.21 3.81 -2.38
N ALA A 46 1.58 3.20 -3.52
CA ALA A 46 1.42 3.81 -4.83
C ALA A 46 0.03 3.56 -5.43
N LYS A 47 -0.50 2.35 -5.24
CA LYS A 47 -1.79 1.93 -5.80
C LYS A 47 -2.37 0.73 -5.08
N GLU A 48 -3.69 0.70 -5.03
CA GLU A 48 -4.48 -0.41 -4.53
C GLU A 48 -5.16 -1.15 -5.71
N TYR A 49 -5.20 -2.48 -5.61
CA TYR A 49 -5.90 -3.35 -6.54
C TYR A 49 -6.87 -4.22 -5.75
N GLN A 50 -8.17 -4.04 -6.00
CA GLN A 50 -9.20 -4.88 -5.41
C GLN A 50 -9.25 -6.25 -6.10
N THR A 51 -9.34 -7.30 -5.29
CA THR A 51 -9.52 -8.69 -5.75
C THR A 51 -10.74 -9.29 -5.04
N PRO A 52 -11.35 -10.36 -5.57
CA PRO A 52 -12.48 -11.01 -4.91
C PRO A 52 -12.18 -11.50 -3.48
N ASN A 53 -10.91 -11.80 -3.18
CA ASN A 53 -10.48 -12.43 -1.92
C ASN A 53 -9.64 -11.50 -1.04
N GLY A 54 -9.48 -10.23 -1.41
CA GLY A 54 -8.60 -9.31 -0.69
C GLY A 54 -8.19 -8.07 -1.48
N LEU A 55 -7.16 -7.40 -1.00
CA LEU A 55 -6.54 -6.21 -1.61
C LEU A 55 -5.07 -6.48 -1.89
N VAL A 56 -4.57 -6.02 -3.03
CA VAL A 56 -3.14 -5.99 -3.33
C VAL A 56 -2.69 -4.54 -3.37
N PHE A 57 -1.73 -4.18 -2.52
CA PHE A 57 -1.10 -2.88 -2.51
C PHE A 57 0.22 -2.95 -3.27
N SER A 58 0.38 -2.10 -4.28
CA SER A 58 1.71 -1.80 -4.80
C SER A 58 2.33 -0.69 -3.97
N LEU A 59 3.48 -0.97 -3.42
CA LEU A 59 4.29 -0.05 -2.66
C LEU A 59 5.50 0.38 -3.47
N ILE A 60 5.89 1.64 -3.32
CA ILE A 60 7.09 2.22 -3.92
C ILE A 60 7.99 2.77 -2.81
N LYS A 61 9.29 2.56 -2.93
CA LYS A 61 10.28 3.20 -2.07
C LYS A 61 11.30 3.92 -2.95
N ASN A 62 11.32 5.24 -2.86
CA ASN A 62 12.32 6.05 -3.51
C ASN A 62 13.64 5.93 -2.74
N MET A 63 14.72 5.49 -3.40
CA MET A 63 16.04 5.43 -2.75
C MET A 63 16.76 6.77 -2.67
N GLU A 64 16.28 7.81 -3.38
CA GLU A 64 16.92 9.12 -3.38
C GLU A 64 16.18 10.16 -2.54
N SER A 65 16.96 10.67 -1.58
CA SER A 65 16.83 11.91 -0.80
C SER A 65 15.81 11.96 0.34
N HIS A 66 16.39 12.25 1.51
CA HIS A 66 15.80 12.81 2.71
C HIS A 66 14.67 13.81 2.43
N GLY A 67 13.44 13.35 2.56
CA GLY A 67 12.26 14.19 2.70
C GLY A 67 11.17 13.30 3.23
N GLY A 68 10.95 13.31 4.55
CA GLY A 68 9.84 12.59 5.14
C GLY A 68 8.56 13.06 4.48
N ASN A 69 7.93 12.19 3.69
CA ASN A 69 6.67 12.48 3.03
C ASN A 69 5.59 12.51 4.11
N THR A 70 5.33 13.71 4.64
CA THR A 70 4.38 13.96 5.74
C THR A 70 2.93 13.71 5.35
N ASN A 71 2.63 13.45 4.08
CA ASN A 71 1.29 13.16 3.56
C ASN A 71 1.05 11.65 3.32
N GLN A 72 1.86 10.79 3.93
CA GLN A 72 1.75 9.35 3.75
C GLN A 72 0.44 8.82 4.33
N ARG A 73 -0.40 8.25 3.46
CA ARG A 73 -1.64 7.57 3.87
C ARG A 73 -1.32 6.24 4.54
N VAL A 74 -1.91 6.03 5.72
CA VAL A 74 -1.87 4.77 6.46
C VAL A 74 -3.14 3.98 6.22
N MET A 75 -3.17 2.68 6.53
CA MET A 75 -4.33 1.84 6.20
C MET A 75 -5.65 2.32 6.83
N GLU A 76 -5.58 3.04 7.94
CA GLU A 76 -6.71 3.70 8.58
C GLU A 76 -7.39 4.73 7.65
N ASP A 77 -6.63 5.38 6.75
CA ASP A 77 -7.16 6.33 5.76
C ASP A 77 -7.96 5.65 4.65
N PHE A 78 -7.83 4.33 4.49
CA PHE A 78 -8.54 3.55 3.48
C PHE A 78 -9.88 2.99 3.99
N GLY A 79 -10.33 3.42 5.17
CA GLY A 79 -11.69 3.15 5.64
C GLY A 79 -11.93 1.68 5.99
N PHE A 80 -10.94 1.01 6.58
CA PHE A 80 -11.15 -0.30 7.23
C PHE A 80 -11.83 -0.12 8.60
N ASP A 81 -12.91 0.66 8.64
CA ASP A 81 -13.86 0.61 9.74
C ASP A 81 -14.42 -0.81 9.75
N SER A 82 -13.93 -1.58 10.70
CA SER A 82 -14.41 -2.90 11.07
C SER A 82 -15.94 -2.82 11.16
N LYS A 83 -16.66 -3.26 10.12
CA LYS A 83 -18.09 -3.57 10.20
C LYS A 83 -18.27 -4.83 11.04
N ILE A 84 -17.89 -4.77 12.31
CA ILE A 84 -18.37 -5.68 13.34
C ILE A 84 -19.65 -5.05 13.90
N GLY A 85 -20.76 -5.73 13.65
CA GLY A 85 -21.98 -5.55 14.44
C GLY A 85 -23.03 -4.65 13.81
N GLY A 86 -23.94 -5.27 13.07
CA GLY A 86 -25.17 -4.65 12.59
C GLY A 86 -26.15 -5.69 12.07
N LEU A 87 -26.35 -6.77 12.82
CA LEU A 87 -27.55 -7.59 12.71
C LEU A 87 -28.67 -6.75 13.32
N GLU A 88 -29.38 -5.97 12.50
CA GLU A 88 -30.70 -5.47 12.88
C GLU A 88 -31.76 -6.47 12.38
N LYS A 89 -32.68 -6.75 13.31
CA LYS A 89 -33.73 -7.78 13.27
C LYS A 89 -34.77 -7.55 12.18
#